data_AF-A0A7Y3X8M0-F1
#
_entry.id   AF-A0A7Y3X8M0-F1
#
_cell.length_a   1.000
_cell.length_b   1.000
_cell.length_c   1.000
_cell.angle_alpha   90.00
_cell.angle_beta   90.00
_cell.angle_gamma   90.00
#
_symmetry.space_group_name_H-M   'P 1'
#
loop_
_entity.id
_entity.type
_entity.pdbx_description
1 polymer ?
#
loop_
_entity_poly.entity_id
_entity_poly.type
_entity_poly.pdbx_seq_one_letter_code
_entity_poly.pdbx_strand_id
1 'polypeptide(L)' 'MYIGIGNNLRRRFRNGHKALSWAFVDRLNPDDVRISTFAMGRRSPQQVEYIETLMIQMARPRYNTRMN' A
#
# COMPACT_ATOMS: atom_id res chain seq x y z
N MET A 1 -4.52 3.01 5.76
CA MET A 1 -3.21 3.08 6.44
C MET A 1 -2.03 3.14 5.48
N TYR A 2 -2.05 2.39 4.37
CA TYR A 2 -1.02 2.38 3.32
C TYR A 2 -1.69 2.11 1.97
N ILE A 3 -1.16 2.70 0.90
CA ILE A 3 -1.55 2.43 -0.49
C ILE A 3 -0.27 2.11 -1.27
N GLY A 4 -0.33 1.12 -2.17
CA GLY A 4 0.72 0.99 -3.15
C GLY A 4 0.41 0.01 -4.27
N ILE A 5 1.20 0.06 -5.33
CA ILE A 5 0.98 -0.75 -6.52
C ILE A 5 2.08 -1.80 -6.71
N GLY A 6 1.70 -3.00 -7.14
CA GLY A 6 2.64 -4.08 -7.46
C GLY A 6 2.15 -4.93 -8.62
N ASN A 7 3.10 -5.48 -9.38
CA ASN A 7 2.86 -6.41 -10.49
C ASN A 7 2.67 -7.86 -10.02
N ASN A 8 3.12 -8.20 -8.81
CA ASN A 8 3.01 -9.52 -8.24
C ASN A 8 2.80 -9.43 -6.72
N LEU A 9 1.59 -9.75 -6.25
CA LEU A 9 1.23 -9.68 -4.84
C LEU A 9 2.07 -10.64 -3.99
N ARG A 10 2.29 -11.88 -4.44
CA ARG A 10 3.09 -12.87 -3.69
C ARG A 10 4.50 -12.36 -3.44
N ARG A 11 5.13 -11.78 -4.48
CA ARG A 11 6.47 -11.18 -4.35
C ARG A 11 6.45 -9.98 -3.41
N ARG A 12 5.42 -9.13 -3.48
CA ARG A 12 5.30 -7.93 -2.62
C ARG A 12 5.20 -8.28 -1.13
N PHE A 13 4.56 -9.40 -0.79
CA PHE A 13 4.36 -9.82 0.60
C PHE A 13 5.38 -10.86 1.09
N ARG A 14 6.30 -11.35 0.25
CA ARG A 14 7.20 -12.48 0.57
C ARG A 14 8.00 -12.31 1.86
N ASN A 15 8.47 -11.09 2.13
CA ASN A 15 9.29 -10.77 3.31
C ASN A 15 8.51 -9.93 4.33
N GLY A 16 7.19 -10.04 4.33
CA GLY A 16 6.31 -9.12 5.04
C GLY A 16 6.15 -7.78 4.32
N HIS A 17 5.45 -6.85 4.96
CA HIS A 17 5.15 -5.54 4.38
C HIS A 17 5.37 -4.45 5.43
N LYS A 18 6.20 -3.44 5.11
CA LYS A 18 6.65 -2.41 6.08
C LYS A 18 5.49 -1.69 6.78
N ALA A 19 4.37 -1.46 6.07
CA ALA A 19 3.17 -0.88 6.68
C ALA A 19 2.56 -1.74 7.80
N LEU A 20 2.60 -3.08 7.67
CA LEU A 20 2.13 -4.00 8.71
C LEU A 20 3.08 -3.97 9.92
N SER A 21 4.38 -3.87 9.69
CA SER A 21 5.36 -3.68 10.76
C SER A 21 5.11 -2.39 11.54
N TRP A 22 4.79 -1.29 10.84
CA TRP A 22 4.42 -0.04 11.51
C TRP A 22 3.09 -0.11 12.25
N ALA A 23 2.08 -0.79 11.70
CA ALA A 23 0.83 -1.03 12.42
C ALA A 23 1.05 -1.80 13.72
N PHE A 24 1.96 -2.77 13.71
CA PHE A 24 2.37 -3.50 14.90
C PHE A 24 3.07 -2.59 15.93
N VAL A 25 4.05 -1.78 15.49
CA VAL A 25 4.75 -0.82 16.36
C VAL A 25 3.78 0.20 16.98
N ASP A 26 2.81 0.67 16.19
CA ASP A 26 1.77 1.60 16.61
C ASP A 26 0.64 0.94 17.44
N ARG A 27 0.72 -0.37 17.70
CA ARG A 27 -0.25 -1.16 18.47
C ARG A 27 -1.69 -1.06 17.95
N LEU A 28 -1.87 -1.04 16.62
CA LEU A 28 -3.20 -1.15 16.04
C LEU A 28 -3.82 -2.51 16.38
N ASN A 29 -5.14 -2.53 16.63
CA ASN A 29 -5.87 -3.78 16.79
C ASN A 29 -5.76 -4.60 15.50
N PRO A 30 -5.24 -5.85 15.54
CA PRO A 30 -5.15 -6.70 14.36
C PRO A 30 -6.49 -6.91 13.64
N ASP A 31 -7.60 -6.89 14.37
CA ASP A 31 -8.94 -7.05 13.81
C ASP A 31 -9.39 -5.83 13.00
N ASP A 32 -8.74 -4.67 13.15
CA ASP A 32 -9.04 -3.47 12.37
C ASP A 32 -8.11 -3.34 11.14
N VAL A 33 -7.06 -4.17 11.05
CA VAL A 33 -6.12 -4.17 9.92
C VAL A 33 -6.64 -5.09 8.82
N ARG A 34 -6.86 -4.53 7.63
CA ARG A 34 -7.36 -5.24 6.45
C ARG A 34 -6.49 -4.95 5.22
N ILE A 35 -6.34 -5.95 4.37
CA ILE A 35 -5.70 -5.84 3.04
C ILE A 35 -6.79 -5.98 2.00
N SER A 36 -6.89 -5.01 1.09
CA SER A 36 -7.77 -5.08 -0.08
C SER A 36 -6.93 -4.89 -1.34
N THR A 37 -7.32 -5.57 -2.42
CA THR A 37 -6.59 -5.55 -3.70
C THR A 37 -7.55 -5.32 -4.85
N PHE A 38 -7.13 -4.52 -5.83
CA PHE A 38 -7.88 -4.25 -7.04
C PHE A 38 -7.01 -4.49 -8.27
N ALA A 39 -7.51 -5.28 -9.22
CA ALA A 39 -6.80 -5.56 -10.47
C ALA A 39 -7.05 -4.44 -11.49
N MET A 40 -6.00 -3.76 -11.93
CA MET A 40 -6.10 -2.59 -12.84
C MET A 40 -6.02 -2.94 -14.34
N GLY A 41 -5.89 -4.22 -14.67
CA GLY A 41 -5.66 -4.69 -16.04
C GLY A 41 -4.29 -4.26 -16.59
N ARG A 42 -4.15 -4.25 -17.93
CA ARG A 42 -2.95 -3.73 -18.58
C ARG A 42 -2.95 -2.20 -18.54
N ARG A 43 -1.89 -1.62 -18.00
CA ARG A 43 -1.64 -0.18 -17.90
C ARG A 43 -0.18 0.11 -18.19
N SER A 44 0.13 1.29 -18.71
CA SER A 44 1.52 1.72 -18.82
C SER A 44 2.12 2.00 -17.44
N PRO A 45 3.46 1.89 -17.25
CA PRO A 45 4.11 2.26 -16.00
C PRO A 45 3.75 3.68 -15.53
N GLN A 46 3.67 4.64 -16.45
CA GLN A 46 3.34 6.04 -16.14
C GLN A 46 1.90 6.20 -15.62
N GLN A 47 0.94 5.48 -16.22
CA GLN A 47 -0.44 5.48 -15.74
C GLN A 47 -0.54 4.91 -14.32
N VAL A 48 0.22 3.84 -14.06
CA VAL A 48 0.26 3.20 -12.75
C VAL A 48 0.80 4.16 -11.69
N GLU A 49 1.96 4.78 -11.95
CA GLU A 49 2.59 5.74 -11.04
C GLU A 49 1.71 6.97 -10.78
N TYR A 50 1.06 7.48 -11.82
CA TYR A 50 0.13 8.60 -11.70
C TYR A 50 -1.07 8.26 -10.79
N ILE A 51 -1.66 7.07 -10.96
CA ILE A 51 -2.78 6.61 -10.12
C ILE A 51 -2.33 6.44 -8.67
N GLU A 52 -1.16 5.84 -8.42
CA GLU A 52 -0.61 5.67 -7.07
C GLU A 52 -0.43 7.03 -6.38
N THR A 53 0.18 7.97 -7.10
CA THR A 53 0.42 9.34 -6.61
C THR A 53 -0.88 10.03 -6.25
N LEU A 54 -1.89 9.99 -7.14
CA LEU A 54 -3.21 10.55 -6.87
C LEU A 54 -3.88 9.92 -5.65
N MET A 55 -3.87 8.59 -5.54
CA MET A 55 -4.48 7.88 -4.42
C MET A 55 -3.81 8.23 -3.09
N ILE A 56 -2.47 8.32 -3.06
CA ILE A 56 -1.71 8.72 -1.87
C ILE A 56 -2.01 10.18 -1.49
N GLN A 57 -2.04 11.09 -2.46
CA GLN A 57 -2.33 12.51 -2.20
C GLN A 57 -3.75 12.71 -1.65
N MET A 58 -4.73 12.00 -2.20
CA MET A 58 -6.13 12.10 -1.77
C MET A 58 -6.36 11.46 -0.40
N ALA A 59 -5.89 10.24 -0.19
CA ALA A 59 -6.17 9.49 1.04
C ALA A 59 -5.20 9.80 2.19
N ARG A 60 -4.08 10.48 1.90
CA ARG A 60 -2.99 10.79 2.85
C ARG A 60 -2.68 9.64 3.82
N PRO A 61 -2.43 8.42 3.33
CA PRO A 61 -2.25 7.26 4.19
C PRO A 61 -1.02 7.43 5.09
N ARG A 62 -1.25 7.31 6.41
CA ARG A 62 -0.24 7.48 7.49
C ARG A 62 1.11 6.82 7.21
N TYR A 63 1.12 5.65 6.59
CA TYR A 63 2.35 4.88 6.38
C TYR A 63 3.01 5.11 5.02
N ASN A 64 2.40 5.85 4.08
CA ASN A 64 3.12 6.32 2.89
C ASN A 64 3.96 7.56 3.21
N THR A 65 3.44 8.48 4.04
CA THR A 65 4.13 9.73 4.39
C THR A 65 5.31 9.53 5.34
N ARG A 66 5.29 8.49 6.18
CA ARG A 66 6.42 8.11 7.04
C ARG A 66 7.59 7.43 6.31
N MET A 67 7.40 7.09 5.03
CA MET A 67 8.38 6.33 4.25
C MET A 67 9.07 7.16 3.17
N ASN A 68 8.64 8.40 2.97
CA ASN A 68 9.31 9.39 2.12
C ASN A 68 10.23 10.29 2.93
#